data_AF-A0A973LDX0-F1
#
_entry.id   AF-A0A973LDX0-F1
#
_cell.length_a   1.000
_cell.length_b   1.000
_cell.length_c   1.000
_cell.angle_alpha   90.00
_cell.angle_beta   90.00
_cell.angle_gamma   90.00
#
_symmetry.space_group_name_H-M   'P 1'
#
loop_
_entity.id
_entity.type
_entity.pdbx_description
1 polymer ?
#
loop_
_entity_poly.entity_id
_entity_poly.type
_entity_poly.pdbx_seq_one_letter_code
_entity_poly.pdbx_strand_id
1 'polypeptide(L)'
;MGSDTILVGGMMSDASANAAPFDVRYAYLHSQPAPSSDYYSASRCQASWSSWWGCWTGDTTAPGFQVTLTDSRAAQATYKGSARPQKMLWSWYSLRDLGDLAGQGDGPGEVVAINKVDLLTRYMNDYRFFLQKIGTSHDMIDLEPDFWGYVRSLGNPHQVAAVVSAANPTDCGSQENSAAGLARCLIAMAHKYAPNTAVGLHLTCWDWQTSTSGCVKDYQALGAQNADFLVTDVSDRDAGWYAQPAHGSRDMFWTDQKAAAALSFYKTMAEAVGKPVVLWQIPVGNMAQNNTLNHYKDDKVDWFFSHMSQVADAHVAGLLFGPGQQEQTTVETDGGNLISKATSYHASGGVALK
;
A
#
# COMPACT_ATOMS: atom_id res chain seq x y z
N MET A 1 3.68 2.50 14.39
CA MET A 1 2.32 1.98 14.10
C MET A 1 1.46 1.70 15.34
N GLY A 2 2.01 1.73 16.56
CA GLY A 2 1.22 1.70 17.80
C GLY A 2 0.72 0.31 18.23
N SER A 3 1.37 -0.76 17.77
CA SER A 3 1.07 -2.14 18.13
C SER A 3 2.33 -2.83 18.60
N ASP A 4 2.20 -3.69 19.61
CA ASP A 4 3.28 -4.55 20.11
C ASP A 4 3.26 -5.95 19.46
N THR A 5 2.23 -6.25 18.67
CA THR A 5 2.07 -7.51 17.92
C THR A 5 1.97 -7.25 16.42
N ILE A 6 2.21 -8.28 15.60
CA ILE A 6 1.97 -8.22 14.15
C ILE A 6 0.51 -7.83 13.89
N LEU A 7 0.31 -6.78 13.10
CA LEU A 7 -1.01 -6.33 12.64
C LEU A 7 -1.55 -7.28 11.58
N VAL A 8 -2.83 -7.65 11.69
CA VAL A 8 -3.52 -8.49 10.69
C VAL A 8 -4.68 -7.72 10.10
N GLY A 9 -4.74 -7.66 8.77
CA GLY A 9 -5.76 -6.86 8.09
C GLY A 9 -5.95 -7.23 6.63
N GLY A 10 -6.74 -6.43 5.92
CA GLY A 10 -6.97 -6.69 4.50
C GLY A 10 -7.96 -5.77 3.80
N MET A 11 -8.12 -5.97 2.51
CA MET A 11 -9.16 -5.31 1.71
C MET A 11 -10.41 -6.19 1.73
N MET A 12 -11.48 -5.66 2.33
CA MET A 12 -12.68 -6.42 2.60
C MET A 12 -13.89 -5.52 2.85
N SER A 13 -15.08 -6.10 2.72
CA SER A 13 -16.35 -5.45 3.07
C SER A 13 -16.47 -5.13 4.57
N ASP A 14 -17.39 -4.24 4.92
CA ASP A 14 -17.69 -3.92 6.33
C ASP A 14 -18.18 -5.16 7.11
N ALA A 15 -18.89 -6.09 6.45
CA ALA A 15 -19.34 -7.33 7.07
C ALA A 15 -18.16 -8.24 7.44
N SER A 16 -17.24 -8.47 6.49
CA SER A 16 -16.02 -9.25 6.71
C SER A 16 -15.11 -8.61 7.76
N ALA A 17 -14.94 -7.29 7.71
CA ALA A 17 -14.09 -6.55 8.66
C ALA A 17 -14.58 -6.66 10.11
N ASN A 18 -15.89 -6.80 10.34
CA ASN A 18 -16.48 -6.99 11.67
C ASN A 18 -16.61 -8.47 12.08
N ALA A 19 -16.31 -9.42 11.18
CA ALA A 19 -16.44 -10.86 11.44
C ALA A 19 -15.22 -11.47 12.18
N ALA A 20 -14.08 -10.76 12.18
CA ALA A 20 -12.88 -11.10 12.95
C ALA A 20 -12.31 -9.84 13.60
N PRO A 21 -11.48 -9.95 14.65
CA PRO A 21 -10.90 -8.79 15.33
C PRO A 21 -9.70 -8.18 14.58
N PHE A 22 -9.80 -8.01 13.25
CA PHE A 22 -8.76 -7.40 12.41
C PHE A 22 -8.31 -6.04 12.93
N ASP A 23 -7.02 -5.71 12.71
CA ASP A 23 -6.42 -4.44 13.13
C ASP A 23 -6.43 -3.38 12.03
N VAL A 24 -6.32 -3.80 10.76
CA VAL A 24 -6.14 -2.90 9.61
C VAL A 24 -7.11 -3.26 8.50
N ARG A 25 -7.62 -2.26 7.80
CA ARG A 25 -8.23 -2.39 6.48
C ARG A 25 -7.38 -1.64 5.48
N TYR A 26 -7.32 -2.09 4.24
CA TYR A 26 -6.66 -1.30 3.20
C TYR A 26 -7.56 -1.02 2.01
N ALA A 27 -7.28 0.10 1.33
CA ALA A 27 -7.92 0.51 0.10
C ALA A 27 -6.93 1.25 -0.80
N TYR A 28 -7.08 1.05 -2.11
CA TYR A 28 -6.39 1.87 -3.10
C TYR A 28 -7.07 3.23 -3.21
N LEU A 29 -6.27 4.27 -3.35
CA LEU A 29 -6.72 5.61 -3.67
C LEU A 29 -5.89 6.10 -4.86
N HIS A 30 -6.54 6.12 -6.02
CA HIS A 30 -5.92 6.49 -7.28
C HIS A 30 -6.96 7.13 -8.21
N SER A 31 -6.53 8.11 -8.99
CA SER A 31 -7.23 8.70 -10.13
C SER A 31 -6.30 9.72 -10.75
N GLN A 32 -6.62 10.21 -11.94
CA GLN A 32 -5.99 11.43 -12.44
C GLN A 32 -6.15 12.56 -11.40
N PRO A 33 -5.05 13.26 -11.02
CA PRO A 33 -5.15 14.33 -10.04
C PRO A 33 -6.09 15.44 -10.48
N ALA A 34 -6.67 16.15 -9.50
CA ALA A 34 -7.63 17.20 -9.81
C ALA A 34 -7.04 18.25 -10.78
N PRO A 35 -7.80 18.70 -11.78
CA PRO A 35 -7.29 19.58 -12.84
C PRO A 35 -7.10 21.03 -12.38
N SER A 36 -7.74 21.45 -11.29
CA SER A 36 -7.59 22.79 -10.69
C SER A 36 -7.77 22.75 -9.17
N SER A 37 -7.36 23.82 -8.49
CA SER A 37 -7.53 23.99 -7.04
C SER A 37 -9.00 24.08 -6.59
N ASP A 38 -9.92 24.39 -7.49
CA ASP A 38 -11.35 24.56 -7.16
C ASP A 38 -11.95 23.29 -6.56
N TYR A 39 -11.43 22.12 -6.99
CA TYR A 39 -11.82 20.79 -6.52
C TYR A 39 -11.56 20.63 -5.02
N TYR A 40 -10.48 21.22 -4.50
CA TYR A 40 -10.07 21.09 -3.09
C TYR A 40 -10.86 22.01 -2.16
N SER A 41 -11.31 23.17 -2.66
CA SER A 41 -12.00 24.19 -1.87
C SER A 41 -13.53 24.15 -1.97
N ALA A 42 -14.09 23.36 -2.90
CA ALA A 42 -15.53 23.29 -3.09
C ALA A 42 -16.25 22.75 -1.85
N SER A 43 -17.42 23.31 -1.55
CA SER A 43 -18.27 22.82 -0.45
C SER A 43 -18.95 21.49 -0.78
N ARG A 44 -19.14 21.19 -2.07
CA ARG A 44 -19.71 19.95 -2.60
C ARG A 44 -19.04 19.56 -3.90
N CYS A 45 -18.98 18.26 -4.14
CA CYS A 45 -18.60 17.69 -5.42
C CYS A 45 -19.60 18.07 -6.52
N GLN A 46 -19.14 17.99 -7.77
CA GLN A 46 -19.99 18.13 -8.96
C GLN A 46 -20.10 16.78 -9.66
N ALA A 47 -21.22 16.52 -10.35
CA ALA A 47 -21.44 15.25 -11.04
C ALA A 47 -20.35 14.94 -12.08
N SER A 48 -19.80 15.98 -12.71
CA SER A 48 -18.69 15.89 -13.68
C SER A 48 -17.34 15.53 -13.06
N TRP A 49 -17.20 15.53 -11.73
CA TRP A 49 -15.96 15.23 -11.02
C TRP A 49 -15.87 13.78 -10.55
N SER A 50 -16.84 12.94 -10.92
CA SER A 50 -16.98 11.55 -10.43
C SER A 50 -15.83 10.61 -10.79
N SER A 51 -14.94 10.99 -11.72
CA SER A 51 -13.73 10.23 -12.04
C SER A 51 -12.55 10.50 -11.10
N TRP A 52 -12.58 11.59 -10.34
CA TRP A 52 -11.55 11.92 -9.36
C TRP A 52 -11.89 11.31 -7.99
N TRP A 53 -10.88 10.74 -7.31
CA TRP A 53 -11.05 10.03 -6.04
C TRP A 53 -11.79 10.87 -4.99
N GLY A 54 -11.59 12.19 -4.99
CA GLY A 54 -12.22 13.10 -4.05
C GLY A 54 -13.75 13.14 -4.18
N CYS A 55 -14.32 12.68 -5.30
CA CYS A 55 -15.74 12.76 -5.60
C CYS A 55 -16.39 11.45 -6.05
N TRP A 56 -15.76 10.29 -5.77
CA TRP A 56 -16.37 8.97 -6.03
C TRP A 56 -17.72 8.75 -5.34
N THR A 57 -17.97 9.43 -4.21
CA THR A 57 -19.24 9.38 -3.48
C THR A 57 -20.35 10.26 -4.08
N GLY A 58 -20.06 10.96 -5.18
CA GLY A 58 -21.02 11.77 -5.91
C GLY A 58 -21.18 13.21 -5.41
N ASP A 59 -22.06 13.95 -6.09
CA ASP A 59 -22.25 15.40 -5.98
C ASP A 59 -23.01 15.88 -4.73
N THR A 60 -23.44 14.94 -3.89
CA THR A 60 -24.13 15.26 -2.62
C THR A 60 -23.18 15.44 -1.45
N THR A 61 -21.89 15.14 -1.64
CA THR A 61 -20.87 15.11 -0.59
C THR A 61 -19.76 16.13 -0.83
N ALA A 62 -19.03 16.51 0.21
CA ALA A 62 -17.86 17.37 0.05
C ALA A 62 -16.70 16.58 -0.58
N PRO A 63 -15.79 17.24 -1.32
CA PRO A 63 -14.56 16.61 -1.79
C PRO A 63 -13.76 15.92 -0.68
N GLY A 64 -13.28 14.71 -0.97
CA GLY A 64 -12.55 13.84 -0.04
C GLY A 64 -13.42 13.10 0.97
N PHE A 65 -14.75 13.13 0.83
CA PHE A 65 -15.67 12.52 1.80
C PHE A 65 -15.43 11.01 1.99
N GLN A 66 -15.08 10.29 0.92
CA GLN A 66 -14.76 8.86 0.98
C GLN A 66 -13.69 8.54 2.04
N VAL A 67 -12.62 9.33 2.11
CA VAL A 67 -11.55 9.14 3.11
C VAL A 67 -12.11 9.32 4.52
N THR A 68 -12.75 10.46 4.78
CA THR A 68 -13.30 10.77 6.11
C THR A 68 -14.39 9.77 6.56
N LEU A 69 -15.20 9.28 5.63
CA LEU A 69 -16.23 8.29 5.90
C LEU A 69 -15.61 6.93 6.24
N THR A 70 -14.64 6.50 5.45
CA THR A 70 -13.95 5.22 5.66
C THR A 70 -13.19 5.23 6.98
N ASP A 71 -12.44 6.30 7.28
CA ASP A 71 -11.73 6.43 8.55
C ASP A 71 -12.71 6.41 9.74
N SER A 72 -13.82 7.14 9.63
CA SER A 72 -14.87 7.15 10.66
C SER A 72 -15.49 5.76 10.88
N ARG A 73 -15.68 4.96 9.82
CA ARG A 73 -16.19 3.59 9.94
C ARG A 73 -15.16 2.67 10.58
N ALA A 74 -13.90 2.75 10.17
CA ALA A 74 -12.82 1.96 10.74
C ALA A 74 -12.64 2.27 12.25
N ALA A 75 -12.67 3.54 12.64
CA ALA A 75 -12.59 3.97 14.04
C ALA A 75 -13.77 3.49 14.91
N GLN A 76 -14.92 3.21 14.31
CA GLN A 76 -16.14 2.75 14.99
C GLN A 76 -16.39 1.24 14.82
N ALA A 77 -15.45 0.50 14.23
CA ALA A 77 -15.58 -0.93 14.02
C ALA A 77 -15.80 -1.67 15.35
N THR A 78 -16.57 -2.76 15.30
CA THR A 78 -16.90 -3.56 16.47
C THR A 78 -16.68 -5.03 16.19
N TYR A 79 -16.33 -5.78 17.22
CA TYR A 79 -16.23 -7.23 17.17
C TYR A 79 -16.98 -7.83 18.35
N LYS A 80 -17.95 -8.72 18.07
CA LYS A 80 -18.82 -9.34 19.09
C LYS A 80 -19.47 -8.32 20.04
N GLY A 81 -19.93 -7.20 19.48
CA GLY A 81 -20.62 -6.13 20.23
C GLY A 81 -19.71 -5.25 21.09
N SER A 82 -18.39 -5.45 21.05
CA SER A 82 -17.40 -4.60 21.73
C SER A 82 -16.66 -3.72 20.72
N ALA A 83 -16.29 -2.51 21.13
CA ALA A 83 -15.48 -1.61 20.30
C ALA A 83 -14.15 -2.27 19.92
N ARG A 84 -13.85 -2.29 18.63
CA ARG A 84 -12.61 -2.80 18.04
C ARG A 84 -12.20 -1.89 16.88
N PRO A 85 -11.74 -0.66 17.17
CA PRO A 85 -11.31 0.27 16.13
C PRO A 85 -10.23 -0.35 15.24
N GLN A 86 -10.33 -0.09 13.94
CA GLN A 86 -9.39 -0.50 12.91
C GLN A 86 -8.64 0.73 12.37
N LYS A 87 -7.46 0.50 11.82
CA LYS A 87 -6.68 1.50 11.07
C LYS A 87 -6.98 1.36 9.58
N MET A 88 -6.96 2.46 8.85
CA MET A 88 -6.88 2.39 7.39
C MET A 88 -5.43 2.38 6.94
N LEU A 89 -5.08 1.50 6.00
CA LEU A 89 -3.94 1.69 5.11
C LEU A 89 -4.47 2.18 3.75
N TRP A 90 -4.04 3.37 3.36
CA TRP A 90 -4.34 3.93 2.06
C TRP A 90 -3.14 3.72 1.12
N SER A 91 -3.29 2.88 0.10
CA SER A 91 -2.31 2.77 -0.98
C SER A 91 -2.52 3.95 -1.93
N TRP A 92 -1.68 4.98 -1.76
CA TRP A 92 -1.67 6.17 -2.61
C TRP A 92 -0.93 5.81 -3.90
N TYR A 93 -1.68 5.60 -4.98
CA TYR A 93 -1.20 5.00 -6.22
C TYR A 93 -1.50 5.90 -7.42
N SER A 94 -1.18 7.19 -7.31
CA SER A 94 -1.62 8.22 -8.27
C SER A 94 -0.56 8.54 -9.33
N LEU A 95 0.70 8.12 -9.16
CA LEU A 95 1.74 8.34 -10.18
C LEU A 95 1.48 7.54 -11.46
N ARG A 96 0.86 6.36 -11.35
CA ARG A 96 0.33 5.62 -12.50
C ARG A 96 -0.61 6.47 -13.34
N ASP A 97 -1.61 7.11 -12.71
CA ASP A 97 -2.56 7.98 -13.41
C ASP A 97 -1.88 9.25 -13.97
N LEU A 98 -0.77 9.68 -13.36
CA LEU A 98 0.07 10.76 -13.88
C LEU A 98 0.84 10.33 -15.14
N GLY A 99 1.31 9.08 -15.20
CA GLY A 99 1.88 8.45 -16.40
C GLY A 99 0.88 8.39 -17.56
N ASP A 100 -0.37 8.04 -17.28
CA ASP A 100 -1.48 8.10 -18.24
C ASP A 100 -1.69 9.53 -18.78
N LEU A 101 -1.73 10.54 -17.89
CA LEU A 101 -1.82 11.95 -18.28
C LEU A 101 -0.62 12.43 -19.10
N ALA A 102 0.55 11.84 -18.89
CA ALA A 102 1.74 12.09 -19.71
C ALA A 102 1.71 11.39 -21.08
N GLY A 103 0.67 10.59 -21.36
CA GLY A 103 0.48 9.84 -22.60
C GLY A 103 1.39 8.62 -22.71
N GLN A 104 1.85 8.07 -21.58
CA GLN A 104 2.81 6.97 -21.54
C GLN A 104 2.22 5.65 -21.06
N GLY A 105 1.09 5.67 -20.34
CA GLY A 105 0.54 4.48 -19.73
C GLY A 105 1.24 4.11 -18.42
N ASP A 106 0.85 2.95 -17.89
CA ASP A 106 1.51 2.24 -16.79
C ASP A 106 2.96 1.89 -17.16
N GLY A 107 3.89 2.10 -16.25
CA GLY A 107 5.29 1.70 -16.43
C GLY A 107 6.33 2.82 -16.31
N PRO A 108 7.47 2.75 -17.03
CA PRO A 108 8.54 3.77 -16.93
C PRO A 108 8.07 5.17 -17.36
N GLY A 109 6.89 5.29 -17.97
CA GLY A 109 6.21 6.54 -18.30
C GLY A 109 5.90 7.42 -17.09
N GLU A 110 5.67 6.84 -15.93
CA GLU A 110 5.41 7.55 -14.67
C GLU A 110 6.60 8.42 -14.27
N VAL A 111 7.82 7.91 -14.48
CA VAL A 111 9.06 8.63 -14.19
C VAL A 111 9.25 9.83 -15.13
N VAL A 112 8.70 9.77 -16.35
CA VAL A 112 8.70 10.93 -17.25
C VAL A 112 7.76 12.02 -16.73
N ALA A 113 6.64 11.63 -16.12
CA ALA A 113 5.62 12.55 -15.66
C ALA A 113 6.09 13.43 -14.49
N ILE A 114 6.87 12.87 -13.55
CA ILE A 114 7.42 13.62 -12.40
C ILE A 114 8.44 14.69 -12.81
N ASN A 115 8.96 14.67 -14.04
CA ASN A 115 9.85 15.69 -14.57
C ASN A 115 9.12 16.82 -15.32
N LYS A 116 7.78 16.85 -15.26
CA LYS A 116 6.94 17.93 -15.82
C LYS A 116 6.30 18.73 -14.69
N VAL A 117 6.54 20.05 -14.68
CA VAL A 117 6.17 20.91 -13.53
C VAL A 117 4.67 20.95 -13.32
N ASP A 118 3.89 21.08 -14.39
CA ASP A 118 2.44 21.12 -14.35
C ASP A 118 1.83 19.81 -13.82
N LEU A 119 2.35 18.66 -14.27
CA LEU A 119 1.89 17.35 -13.81
C LEU A 119 2.26 17.10 -12.35
N LEU A 120 3.54 17.28 -11.98
CA LEU A 120 3.98 17.04 -10.61
C LEU A 120 3.31 18.00 -9.62
N THR A 121 3.02 19.24 -10.02
CA THR A 121 2.26 20.20 -9.20
C THR A 121 0.87 19.68 -8.89
N ARG A 122 0.15 19.13 -9.89
CA ARG A 122 -1.19 18.56 -9.69
C ARG A 122 -1.14 17.39 -8.72
N TYR A 123 -0.22 16.46 -8.95
CA TYR A 123 0.00 15.31 -8.08
C TYR A 123 0.28 15.71 -6.62
N MET A 124 1.23 16.62 -6.39
CA MET A 124 1.58 17.04 -5.02
C MET A 124 0.47 17.82 -4.32
N ASN A 125 -0.32 18.60 -5.07
CA ASN A 125 -1.48 19.28 -4.50
C ASN A 125 -2.58 18.28 -4.11
N ASP A 126 -2.81 17.26 -4.92
CA ASP A 126 -3.82 16.23 -4.64
C ASP A 126 -3.40 15.36 -3.45
N TYR A 127 -2.11 14.98 -3.39
CA TYR A 127 -1.55 14.30 -2.23
C TYR A 127 -1.66 15.14 -0.96
N ARG A 128 -1.36 16.44 -1.02
CA ARG A 128 -1.56 17.36 0.13
C ARG A 128 -3.02 17.34 0.59
N PHE A 129 -3.96 17.42 -0.36
CA PHE A 129 -5.39 17.42 -0.05
C PHE A 129 -5.83 16.10 0.59
N PHE A 130 -5.37 14.96 0.06
CA PHE A 130 -5.57 13.65 0.66
C PHE A 130 -5.08 13.58 2.11
N LEU A 131 -3.85 14.01 2.38
CA LEU A 131 -3.29 14.06 3.73
C LEU A 131 -4.10 14.96 4.67
N GLN A 132 -4.60 16.10 4.18
CA GLN A 132 -5.47 16.99 4.96
C GLN A 132 -6.82 16.35 5.30
N LYS A 133 -7.31 15.40 4.48
CA LYS A 133 -8.55 14.66 4.76
C LYS A 133 -8.35 13.57 5.81
N ILE A 134 -7.18 12.91 5.81
CA ILE A 134 -6.76 12.04 6.91
C ILE A 134 -6.64 12.85 8.21
N GLY A 135 -5.95 13.99 8.17
CA GLY A 135 -5.84 14.91 9.30
C GLY A 135 -5.15 14.28 10.52
N THR A 136 -5.91 13.90 11.55
CA THR A 136 -5.33 13.34 12.80
C THR A 136 -5.71 11.88 13.04
N SER A 137 -6.30 11.22 12.04
CA SER A 137 -6.55 9.78 12.07
C SER A 137 -5.26 8.99 12.30
N HIS A 138 -5.38 7.82 12.92
CA HIS A 138 -4.25 6.93 13.20
C HIS A 138 -4.07 5.89 12.08
N ASP A 139 -3.97 6.39 10.85
CA ASP A 139 -3.94 5.57 9.64
C ASP A 139 -2.51 5.16 9.27
N MET A 140 -2.40 4.53 8.11
CA MET A 140 -1.20 4.09 7.46
C MET A 140 -1.27 4.52 5.99
N ILE A 141 -0.14 4.83 5.37
CA ILE A 141 -0.05 5.13 3.94
C ILE A 141 0.98 4.20 3.32
N ASP A 142 0.64 3.64 2.17
CA ASP A 142 1.56 2.94 1.28
C ASP A 142 1.82 3.83 0.07
N LEU A 143 3.04 4.36 -0.03
CA LEU A 143 3.40 5.37 -1.02
C LEU A 143 3.82 4.76 -2.34
N GLU A 144 2.98 4.94 -3.35
CA GLU A 144 3.25 4.69 -4.77
C GLU A 144 3.84 3.30 -5.03
N PRO A 145 3.02 2.25 -4.87
CA PRO A 145 3.35 0.91 -5.36
C PRO A 145 3.91 0.94 -6.79
N ASP A 146 4.84 0.04 -7.08
CA ASP A 146 5.55 -0.15 -8.35
C ASP A 146 6.45 1.00 -8.83
N PHE A 147 6.06 2.26 -8.65
CA PHE A 147 6.75 3.44 -9.17
C PHE A 147 8.24 3.47 -8.83
N TRP A 148 8.58 3.14 -7.57
CA TRP A 148 9.97 3.15 -7.10
C TRP A 148 10.82 2.08 -7.79
N GLY A 149 10.22 0.98 -8.27
CA GLY A 149 10.89 -0.02 -9.09
C GLY A 149 11.32 0.54 -10.45
N TYR A 150 10.47 1.36 -11.08
CA TYR A 150 10.82 2.05 -12.31
C TYR A 150 11.93 3.08 -12.10
N VAL A 151 11.90 3.84 -11.00
CA VAL A 151 13.00 4.75 -10.62
C VAL A 151 14.32 3.98 -10.53
N ARG A 152 14.34 2.84 -9.82
CA ARG A 152 15.53 1.99 -9.68
C ARG A 152 16.05 1.46 -11.01
N SER A 153 15.15 1.11 -11.94
CA SER A 153 15.54 0.60 -13.26
C SER A 153 16.33 1.61 -14.10
N LEU A 154 16.26 2.90 -13.77
CA LEU A 154 16.98 3.99 -14.45
C LEU A 154 18.32 4.34 -13.78
N GLY A 155 18.65 3.69 -12.66
CA GLY A 155 19.90 3.86 -11.93
C GLY A 155 19.74 4.59 -10.60
N ASN A 156 20.72 5.45 -10.27
CA ASN A 156 20.75 6.13 -8.98
C ASN A 156 19.53 7.07 -8.81
N PRO A 157 18.69 6.89 -7.76
CA PRO A 157 17.51 7.74 -7.53
C PRO A 157 17.79 9.25 -7.44
N HIS A 158 19.01 9.64 -7.05
CA HIS A 158 19.45 11.04 -7.05
C HIS A 158 19.62 11.65 -8.44
N GLN A 159 19.74 10.82 -9.48
CA GLN A 159 19.97 11.22 -10.87
C GLN A 159 18.71 11.09 -11.73
N VAL A 160 17.67 10.42 -11.24
CA VAL A 160 16.37 10.33 -11.90
C VAL A 160 15.66 11.66 -11.73
N ALA A 161 15.53 12.43 -12.81
CA ALA A 161 15.05 13.81 -12.76
C ALA A 161 13.58 13.91 -12.31
N ALA A 162 13.32 14.84 -11.39
CA ALA A 162 11.97 15.25 -10.97
C ALA A 162 11.99 16.74 -10.66
N VAL A 163 10.93 17.48 -10.98
CA VAL A 163 10.91 18.96 -10.81
C VAL A 163 10.34 19.37 -9.44
N VAL A 164 10.79 18.71 -8.39
CA VAL A 164 10.23 18.73 -7.02
C VAL A 164 10.08 20.14 -6.46
N SER A 165 11.16 20.92 -6.42
CA SER A 165 11.16 22.25 -5.80
C SER A 165 10.31 23.25 -6.58
N ALA A 166 10.25 23.13 -7.90
CA ALA A 166 9.40 23.97 -8.75
C ALA A 166 7.91 23.57 -8.66
N ALA A 167 7.61 22.27 -8.54
CA ALA A 167 6.26 21.75 -8.46
C ALA A 167 5.58 22.04 -7.11
N ASN A 168 6.35 22.09 -6.03
CA ASN A 168 5.84 22.40 -4.69
C ASN A 168 6.88 23.18 -3.88
N PRO A 169 7.04 24.50 -4.15
CA PRO A 169 8.03 25.32 -3.46
C PRO A 169 7.75 25.47 -1.95
N THR A 170 6.48 25.34 -1.53
CA THR A 170 6.06 25.54 -0.14
C THR A 170 6.50 24.39 0.77
N ASP A 171 6.29 23.14 0.35
CA ASP A 171 6.63 21.97 1.18
C ASP A 171 7.95 21.33 0.77
N CYS A 172 8.32 21.42 -0.50
CA CYS A 172 9.47 20.73 -1.08
C CYS A 172 10.58 21.67 -1.57
N GLY A 173 10.52 22.97 -1.28
CA GLY A 173 11.46 23.96 -1.84
C GLY A 173 12.93 23.70 -1.51
N SER A 174 13.23 22.98 -0.43
CA SER A 174 14.59 22.57 -0.04
C SER A 174 15.04 21.21 -0.58
N GLN A 175 14.14 20.46 -1.22
CA GLN A 175 14.43 19.13 -1.74
C GLN A 175 15.17 19.24 -3.08
N GLU A 176 16.01 18.23 -3.35
CA GLU A 176 16.66 18.09 -4.65
C GLU A 176 15.64 17.77 -5.76
N ASN A 177 15.97 18.16 -6.99
CA ASN A 177 15.15 17.89 -8.17
C ASN A 177 15.43 16.49 -8.73
N SER A 178 15.08 15.47 -7.95
CA SER A 178 15.23 14.06 -8.30
C SER A 178 14.14 13.19 -7.65
N ALA A 179 14.02 11.93 -8.08
CA ALA A 179 13.12 10.96 -7.46
C ALA A 179 13.43 10.75 -5.97
N ALA A 180 14.70 10.85 -5.55
CA ALA A 180 15.07 10.85 -4.13
C ALA A 180 14.51 12.06 -3.39
N GLY A 181 14.57 13.26 -3.97
CA GLY A 181 13.94 14.46 -3.41
C GLY A 181 12.42 14.37 -3.36
N LEU A 182 11.80 13.72 -4.35
CA LEU A 182 10.36 13.46 -4.37
C LEU A 182 9.93 12.56 -3.21
N ALA A 183 10.57 11.40 -3.04
CA ALA A 183 10.28 10.46 -1.95
C ALA A 183 10.36 11.13 -0.58
N ARG A 184 11.46 11.86 -0.33
CA ARG A 184 11.66 12.61 0.91
C ARG A 184 10.61 13.69 1.12
N CYS A 185 10.18 14.38 0.06
CA CYS A 185 9.11 15.35 0.20
C CYS A 185 7.77 14.70 0.57
N LEU A 186 7.39 13.60 -0.09
CA LEU A 186 6.11 12.93 0.18
C LEU A 186 6.04 12.43 1.62
N ILE A 187 7.13 11.83 2.12
CA ILE A 187 7.25 11.42 3.52
C ILE A 187 7.11 12.64 4.47
N ALA A 188 7.83 13.72 4.21
CA ALA A 188 7.77 14.93 5.04
C ALA A 188 6.38 15.59 5.02
N MET A 189 5.70 15.59 3.86
CA MET A 189 4.33 16.07 3.73
C MET A 189 3.38 15.22 4.57
N ALA A 190 3.51 13.89 4.56
CA ALA A 190 2.69 12.99 5.39
C ALA A 190 2.82 13.35 6.86
N HIS A 191 4.05 13.47 7.38
CA HIS A 191 4.30 13.86 8.76
C HIS A 191 3.76 15.24 9.12
N LYS A 192 3.74 16.17 8.15
CA LYS A 192 3.24 17.55 8.35
C LYS A 192 1.73 17.63 8.38
N TYR A 193 1.05 16.98 7.44
CA TYR A 193 -0.40 17.15 7.22
C TYR A 193 -1.24 16.03 7.84
N ALA A 194 -0.64 14.87 8.11
CA ALA A 194 -1.26 13.73 8.76
C ALA A 194 -0.39 13.20 9.94
N PRO A 195 -0.14 14.00 10.99
CA PRO A 195 0.91 13.71 11.99
C PRO A 195 0.72 12.45 12.84
N ASN A 196 -0.50 11.88 12.87
CA ASN A 196 -0.80 10.64 13.59
C ASN A 196 -0.77 9.40 12.70
N THR A 197 -0.63 9.60 11.39
CA THR A 197 -0.59 8.56 10.37
C THR A 197 0.84 8.12 10.15
N ALA A 198 1.05 6.80 10.10
CA ALA A 198 2.34 6.25 9.73
C ALA A 198 2.48 6.25 8.21
N VAL A 199 3.59 6.75 7.68
CA VAL A 199 3.86 6.71 6.23
C VAL A 199 4.86 5.62 5.89
N GLY A 200 4.48 4.74 4.97
CA GLY A 200 5.29 3.66 4.45
C GLY A 200 5.82 4.00 3.06
N LEU A 201 7.11 3.79 2.83
CA LEU A 201 7.67 3.85 1.47
C LEU A 201 7.53 2.46 0.84
N HIS A 202 6.83 2.37 -0.29
CA HIS A 202 6.66 1.11 -0.97
C HIS A 202 8.00 0.59 -1.51
N LEU A 203 8.30 -0.67 -1.21
CA LEU A 203 9.49 -1.44 -1.52
C LEU A 203 9.24 -2.32 -2.74
N THR A 204 9.44 -1.73 -3.91
CA THR A 204 9.44 -2.43 -5.20
C THR A 204 10.86 -2.84 -5.58
N CYS A 205 11.20 -4.10 -5.32
CA CYS A 205 12.48 -4.67 -5.74
C CYS A 205 12.32 -5.96 -6.55
N TRP A 206 11.86 -5.83 -7.80
CA TRP A 206 11.64 -6.99 -8.69
C TRP A 206 12.87 -7.89 -8.92
N ASP A 207 14.07 -7.37 -8.68
CA ASP A 207 15.37 -8.04 -8.80
C ASP A 207 15.93 -8.55 -7.46
N TRP A 208 15.14 -8.58 -6.38
CA TRP A 208 15.64 -8.86 -5.03
C TRP A 208 16.36 -10.21 -4.92
N GLN A 209 15.94 -11.23 -5.68
CA GLN A 209 16.55 -12.57 -5.68
C GLN A 209 18.00 -12.56 -6.15
N THR A 210 18.41 -11.57 -6.93
CA THR A 210 19.77 -11.45 -7.48
C THR A 210 20.51 -10.20 -6.99
N SER A 211 19.79 -9.21 -6.44
CA SER A 211 20.35 -7.88 -6.14
C SER A 211 19.74 -7.24 -4.88
N THR A 212 19.66 -7.98 -3.78
CA THR A 212 19.23 -7.39 -2.48
C THR A 212 20.11 -6.21 -2.05
N SER A 213 21.43 -6.26 -2.26
CA SER A 213 22.33 -5.15 -1.92
C SER A 213 22.12 -3.90 -2.79
N GLY A 214 21.75 -4.07 -4.05
CA GLY A 214 21.34 -2.97 -4.93
C GLY A 214 20.07 -2.31 -4.41
N CYS A 215 19.05 -3.12 -4.09
CA CYS A 215 17.81 -2.67 -3.46
C CYS A 215 18.08 -1.86 -2.18
N VAL A 216 18.91 -2.36 -1.26
CA VAL A 216 19.31 -1.63 -0.04
C VAL A 216 19.86 -0.24 -0.37
N LYS A 217 20.82 -0.16 -1.30
CA LYS A 217 21.46 1.10 -1.69
C LYS A 217 20.45 2.10 -2.25
N ASP A 218 19.55 1.63 -3.11
CA ASP A 218 18.55 2.50 -3.73
C ASP A 218 17.54 3.04 -2.72
N TYR A 219 17.09 2.22 -1.76
CA TYR A 219 16.15 2.67 -0.73
C TYR A 219 16.78 3.62 0.29
N GLN A 220 18.08 3.45 0.59
CA GLN A 220 18.83 4.45 1.35
C GLN A 220 18.94 5.78 0.58
N ALA A 221 19.14 5.74 -0.74
CA ALA A 221 19.13 6.93 -1.58
C ALA A 221 17.75 7.59 -1.63
N LEU A 222 16.66 6.83 -1.72
CA LEU A 222 15.29 7.35 -1.65
C LEU A 222 14.96 7.96 -0.28
N GLY A 223 15.74 7.68 0.77
CA GLY A 223 15.52 8.20 2.11
C GLY A 223 14.50 7.38 2.90
N ALA A 224 14.42 6.07 2.65
CA ALA A 224 13.49 5.16 3.31
C ALA A 224 13.58 5.18 4.85
N GLN A 225 14.75 5.50 5.41
CA GLN A 225 14.95 5.67 6.86
C GLN A 225 14.12 6.81 7.46
N ASN A 226 13.61 7.73 6.64
CA ASN A 226 12.71 8.80 7.08
C ASN A 226 11.25 8.37 7.10
N ALA A 227 10.89 7.26 6.44
CA ALA A 227 9.55 6.68 6.56
C ALA A 227 9.36 6.02 7.94
N ASP A 228 8.13 5.65 8.26
CA ASP A 228 7.79 4.95 9.50
C ASP A 228 7.90 3.42 9.34
N PHE A 229 7.76 2.93 8.11
CA PHE A 229 7.88 1.52 7.73
C PHE A 229 8.19 1.40 6.22
N LEU A 230 8.57 0.20 5.79
CA LEU A 230 8.55 -0.22 4.38
C LEU A 230 7.25 -0.99 4.10
N VAL A 231 6.74 -0.90 2.87
CA VAL A 231 5.57 -1.69 2.42
C VAL A 231 5.99 -2.52 1.23
N THR A 232 5.63 -3.79 1.12
CA THR A 232 6.03 -4.57 -0.08
C THR A 232 5.05 -5.67 -0.39
N ASP A 233 4.85 -5.92 -1.69
CA ASP A 233 3.95 -6.95 -2.17
C ASP A 233 4.55 -8.34 -2.08
N VAL A 234 3.67 -9.30 -1.80
CA VAL A 234 4.02 -10.71 -1.81
C VAL A 234 3.68 -11.30 -3.18
N SER A 235 2.48 -11.01 -3.67
CA SER A 235 2.01 -11.31 -5.02
C SER A 235 0.68 -10.58 -5.23
N ASP A 236 0.45 -10.07 -6.43
CA ASP A 236 -0.79 -9.39 -6.82
C ASP A 236 -1.95 -10.37 -7.13
N ARG A 237 -1.62 -11.64 -7.38
CA ARG A 237 -2.58 -12.71 -7.75
C ARG A 237 -2.31 -14.01 -7.00
N ASP A 238 -3.35 -14.82 -6.89
CA ASP A 238 -3.27 -16.16 -6.29
C ASP A 238 -2.40 -17.08 -7.14
N ALA A 239 -1.64 -17.96 -6.50
CA ALA A 239 -0.73 -18.89 -7.16
C ALA A 239 -1.46 -19.82 -8.14
N GLY A 240 -2.68 -20.23 -7.79
CA GLY A 240 -3.56 -21.05 -8.64
C GLY A 240 -4.00 -20.34 -9.91
N TRP A 241 -4.09 -19.01 -9.93
CA TRP A 241 -4.34 -18.22 -11.14
C TRP A 241 -3.12 -18.28 -12.05
N TYR A 242 -1.93 -17.98 -11.51
CA TYR A 242 -0.66 -18.03 -12.24
C TYR A 242 -0.34 -19.42 -12.83
N ALA A 243 -0.73 -20.48 -12.14
CA ALA A 243 -0.49 -21.85 -12.58
C ALA A 243 -1.30 -22.25 -13.83
N GLN A 244 -2.34 -21.50 -14.19
CA GLN A 244 -3.16 -21.83 -15.37
C GLN A 244 -2.40 -21.58 -16.69
N PRO A 245 -2.60 -22.42 -17.72
CA PRO A 245 -2.01 -22.20 -19.04
C PRO A 245 -2.32 -20.84 -19.66
N ALA A 246 -3.54 -20.33 -19.45
CA ALA A 246 -3.97 -19.01 -19.93
C ALA A 246 -3.19 -17.85 -19.29
N HIS A 247 -2.48 -18.11 -18.19
CA HIS A 247 -1.82 -17.12 -17.33
C HIS A 247 -0.30 -17.38 -17.20
N GLY A 248 0.25 -18.20 -18.11
CA GLY A 248 1.68 -18.40 -18.24
C GLY A 248 2.26 -19.59 -17.46
N SER A 249 1.42 -20.41 -16.82
CA SER A 249 1.84 -21.65 -16.13
C SER A 249 2.99 -21.45 -15.13
N ARG A 250 2.96 -20.34 -14.39
CA ARG A 250 3.99 -19.99 -13.41
C ARG A 250 3.72 -20.66 -12.07
N ASP A 251 4.73 -21.30 -11.49
CA ASP A 251 4.65 -21.84 -10.12
C ASP A 251 4.93 -20.75 -9.08
N MET A 252 3.85 -20.13 -8.61
CA MET A 252 3.85 -19.09 -7.59
C MET A 252 3.46 -19.61 -6.19
N PHE A 253 3.33 -20.94 -6.03
CA PHE A 253 3.19 -21.56 -4.71
C PHE A 253 4.50 -21.48 -3.95
N TRP A 254 4.41 -21.35 -2.64
CA TRP A 254 5.53 -21.32 -1.72
C TRP A 254 5.97 -22.72 -1.33
N THR A 255 7.29 -22.89 -1.32
CA THR A 255 7.96 -23.90 -0.51
C THR A 255 8.56 -23.19 0.70
N ASP A 256 8.90 -23.94 1.75
CA ASP A 256 9.60 -23.35 2.91
C ASP A 256 10.89 -22.61 2.50
N GLN A 257 11.57 -23.08 1.44
CA GLN A 257 12.73 -22.39 0.88
C GLN A 257 12.37 -21.04 0.25
N LYS A 258 11.31 -20.98 -0.58
CA LYS A 258 10.85 -19.72 -1.19
C LYS A 258 10.42 -18.72 -0.11
N ALA A 259 9.69 -19.19 0.90
CA ALA A 259 9.21 -18.36 2.00
C ALA A 259 10.36 -17.86 2.89
N ALA A 260 11.32 -18.72 3.24
CA ALA A 260 12.52 -18.33 3.98
C ALA A 260 13.37 -17.29 3.21
N ALA A 261 13.50 -17.43 1.89
CA ALA A 261 14.19 -16.46 1.06
C ALA A 261 13.49 -15.09 1.07
N ALA A 262 12.15 -15.07 0.97
CA ALA A 262 11.36 -13.85 1.06
C ALA A 262 11.51 -13.18 2.44
N LEU A 263 11.38 -13.94 3.54
CA LEU A 263 11.59 -13.42 4.89
C LEU A 263 13.02 -12.87 5.09
N SER A 264 14.03 -13.54 4.53
CA SER A 264 15.42 -13.05 4.57
C SER A 264 15.58 -11.73 3.83
N PHE A 265 14.91 -11.55 2.70
CA PHE A 265 14.90 -10.29 1.97
C PHE A 265 14.24 -9.17 2.80
N TYR A 266 13.04 -9.41 3.34
CA TYR A 266 12.35 -8.42 4.18
C TYR A 266 13.18 -8.02 5.40
N LYS A 267 13.78 -9.00 6.07
CA LYS A 267 14.69 -8.77 7.19
C LYS A 267 15.87 -7.88 6.81
N THR A 268 16.54 -8.21 5.70
CA THR A 268 17.69 -7.45 5.23
C THR A 268 17.31 -6.00 4.94
N MET A 269 16.17 -5.78 4.28
CA MET A 269 15.69 -4.42 3.99
C MET A 269 15.33 -3.67 5.26
N ALA A 270 14.62 -4.31 6.19
CA ALA A 270 14.24 -3.72 7.47
C ALA A 270 15.45 -3.27 8.29
N GLU A 271 16.43 -4.16 8.44
CA GLU A 271 17.67 -3.89 9.18
C GLU A 271 18.50 -2.79 8.50
N ALA A 272 18.56 -2.77 7.16
CA ALA A 272 19.37 -1.81 6.42
C ALA A 272 18.83 -0.38 6.45
N VAL A 273 17.50 -0.20 6.55
CA VAL A 273 16.88 1.14 6.67
C VAL A 273 16.49 1.49 8.11
N GLY A 274 16.52 0.51 9.02
CA GLY A 274 16.12 0.66 10.43
C GLY A 274 14.62 0.82 10.63
N LYS A 275 13.78 0.20 9.79
CA LYS A 275 12.32 0.30 9.83
C LYS A 275 11.66 -1.06 9.59
N PRO A 276 10.52 -1.37 10.24
CA PRO A 276 9.82 -2.63 10.00
C PRO A 276 9.21 -2.68 8.59
N VAL A 277 8.82 -3.87 8.15
CA VAL A 277 8.10 -4.09 6.88
C VAL A 277 6.63 -4.42 7.15
N VAL A 278 5.74 -3.88 6.33
CA VAL A 278 4.35 -4.32 6.22
C VAL A 278 4.19 -5.05 4.89
N LEU A 279 3.73 -6.30 4.95
CA LEU A 279 3.47 -7.08 3.74
C LEU A 279 2.08 -6.75 3.22
N TRP A 280 2.06 -6.11 2.06
CA TRP A 280 0.91 -5.71 1.29
C TRP A 280 1.35 -5.80 -0.16
N GLN A 281 0.73 -6.54 -1.06
CA GLN A 281 -0.51 -7.27 -0.93
C GLN A 281 -0.27 -8.77 -0.86
N ILE A 282 -1.02 -9.44 0.02
CA ILE A 282 -0.97 -10.90 0.17
C ILE A 282 -2.26 -11.50 -0.45
N PRO A 283 -2.16 -12.41 -1.43
CA PRO A 283 -3.32 -13.11 -1.98
C PRO A 283 -4.09 -13.89 -0.90
N VAL A 284 -5.41 -14.00 -1.06
CA VAL A 284 -6.32 -14.59 -0.05
C VAL A 284 -6.69 -16.03 -0.35
N GLY A 285 -6.30 -16.54 -1.51
CA GLY A 285 -6.52 -17.93 -1.91
C GLY A 285 -6.06 -18.94 -0.85
N ASN A 286 -6.66 -20.12 -0.91
CA ASN A 286 -6.30 -21.22 -0.04
C ASN A 286 -6.48 -22.57 -0.74
N MET A 287 -5.86 -23.62 -0.21
CA MET A 287 -5.82 -24.91 -0.89
C MET A 287 -7.18 -25.60 -1.08
N ALA A 288 -8.23 -25.16 -0.38
CA ALA A 288 -9.59 -25.68 -0.53
C ALA A 288 -10.35 -25.11 -1.74
N GLN A 289 -9.81 -24.07 -2.39
CA GLN A 289 -10.41 -23.45 -3.58
C GLN A 289 -10.36 -24.37 -4.82
N ASN A 290 -11.13 -24.05 -5.85
CA ASN A 290 -11.30 -24.92 -7.04
C ASN A 290 -10.60 -24.41 -8.31
N ASN A 291 -9.82 -23.33 -8.23
CA ASN A 291 -9.14 -22.65 -9.35
C ASN A 291 -10.11 -22.16 -10.44
N THR A 292 -11.20 -21.52 -10.02
CA THR A 292 -12.12 -20.79 -10.90
C THR A 292 -12.18 -19.31 -10.52
N LEU A 293 -12.82 -18.47 -11.33
CA LEU A 293 -13.00 -17.04 -11.07
C LEU A 293 -13.41 -16.79 -9.60
N ASN A 294 -12.67 -15.93 -8.91
CA ASN A 294 -12.82 -15.58 -7.49
C ASN A 294 -12.54 -16.72 -6.48
N HIS A 295 -12.06 -17.87 -6.94
CA HIS A 295 -11.87 -19.10 -6.16
C HIS A 295 -10.57 -19.81 -6.57
N TYR A 296 -9.43 -19.16 -6.38
CA TYR A 296 -8.10 -19.67 -6.71
C TYR A 296 -7.35 -20.19 -5.49
N LYS A 297 -6.58 -21.25 -5.69
CA LYS A 297 -5.72 -21.81 -4.65
C LYS A 297 -4.53 -20.90 -4.40
N ASP A 298 -4.16 -20.74 -3.14
CA ASP A 298 -2.90 -20.17 -2.70
C ASP A 298 -2.52 -20.82 -1.36
N ASP A 299 -1.33 -20.54 -0.84
CA ASP A 299 -0.77 -21.13 0.37
C ASP A 299 -0.28 -20.08 1.38
N LYS A 300 -0.18 -18.81 0.98
CA LYS A 300 0.44 -17.75 1.78
C LYS A 300 -0.33 -17.46 3.07
N VAL A 301 -1.66 -17.44 3.04
CA VAL A 301 -2.48 -17.26 4.25
C VAL A 301 -2.14 -18.33 5.29
N ASP A 302 -2.26 -19.61 4.92
CA ASP A 302 -2.00 -20.71 5.84
C ASP A 302 -0.53 -20.77 6.29
N TRP A 303 0.40 -20.47 5.38
CA TRP A 303 1.83 -20.45 5.68
C TRP A 303 2.17 -19.34 6.68
N PHE A 304 1.74 -18.10 6.46
CA PHE A 304 2.04 -17.00 7.37
C PHE A 304 1.51 -17.25 8.79
N PHE A 305 0.24 -17.66 8.92
CA PHE A 305 -0.35 -17.92 10.24
C PHE A 305 0.26 -19.11 10.98
N SER A 306 0.90 -20.05 10.27
CA SER A 306 1.67 -21.15 10.89
C SER A 306 3.12 -20.78 11.22
N HIS A 307 3.62 -19.65 10.72
CA HIS A 307 5.02 -19.21 10.85
C HIS A 307 5.18 -17.81 11.47
N MET A 308 4.17 -17.33 12.22
CA MET A 308 4.13 -15.96 12.75
C MET A 308 5.38 -15.54 13.55
N SER A 309 6.03 -16.46 14.26
CA SER A 309 7.30 -16.16 14.94
C SER A 309 8.44 -15.86 13.96
N GLN A 310 8.55 -16.62 12.86
CA GLN A 310 9.55 -16.35 11.82
C GLN A 310 9.26 -15.03 11.09
N VAL A 311 7.97 -14.73 10.88
CA VAL A 311 7.51 -13.46 10.32
C VAL A 311 7.94 -12.29 11.22
N ALA A 312 7.71 -12.39 12.54
CA ALA A 312 8.14 -11.38 13.50
C ALA A 312 9.67 -11.22 13.52
N ASP A 313 10.43 -12.33 13.52
CA ASP A 313 11.90 -12.34 13.50
C ASP A 313 12.51 -11.72 12.22
N ALA A 314 11.71 -11.55 11.17
CA ALA A 314 12.05 -10.83 9.95
C ALA A 314 11.68 -9.34 9.97
N HIS A 315 11.27 -8.80 11.14
CA HIS A 315 10.77 -7.43 11.33
C HIS A 315 9.54 -7.10 10.49
N VAL A 316 8.75 -8.11 10.12
CA VAL A 316 7.43 -7.89 9.53
C VAL A 316 6.46 -7.53 10.65
N ALA A 317 5.87 -6.35 10.54
CA ALA A 317 4.98 -5.77 11.55
C ALA A 317 3.50 -5.74 11.12
N GLY A 318 3.19 -6.10 9.88
CA GLY A 318 1.82 -6.22 9.40
C GLY A 318 1.67 -7.18 8.23
N LEU A 319 0.54 -7.89 8.18
CA LEU A 319 0.13 -8.77 7.09
C LEU A 319 -1.23 -8.29 6.57
N LEU A 320 -1.25 -7.76 5.34
CA LEU A 320 -2.43 -7.17 4.71
C LEU A 320 -2.87 -8.00 3.51
N PHE A 321 -3.98 -8.70 3.69
CA PHE A 321 -4.51 -9.68 2.73
C PHE A 321 -5.56 -9.07 1.81
N GLY A 322 -5.47 -9.33 0.52
CA GLY A 322 -6.51 -8.96 -0.42
C GLY A 322 -6.09 -9.13 -1.86
N PRO A 323 -7.04 -9.00 -2.80
CA PRO A 323 -6.80 -9.22 -4.22
C PRO A 323 -6.16 -7.99 -4.88
N GLY A 324 -5.17 -8.20 -5.73
CA GLY A 324 -4.56 -7.12 -6.57
C GLY A 324 -5.20 -6.97 -7.91
N GLN A 325 -6.08 -7.91 -8.24
CA GLN A 325 -6.81 -7.93 -9.48
C GLN A 325 -8.20 -8.54 -9.22
N GLN A 326 -9.18 -8.09 -9.99
CA GLN A 326 -10.60 -8.34 -9.74
C GLN A 326 -11.06 -9.81 -9.77
N GLU A 327 -10.29 -10.71 -10.39
CA GLU A 327 -10.66 -12.13 -10.57
C GLU A 327 -10.17 -13.02 -9.42
N GLN A 328 -9.37 -12.49 -8.51
CA GLN A 328 -8.71 -13.25 -7.47
C GLN A 328 -9.66 -13.62 -6.33
N THR A 329 -9.27 -14.59 -5.50
CA THR A 329 -9.99 -14.88 -4.27
C THR A 329 -9.95 -13.68 -3.33
N THR A 330 -11.11 -13.34 -2.78
CA THR A 330 -11.27 -12.25 -1.81
C THR A 330 -11.61 -12.82 -0.43
N VAL A 331 -11.60 -11.97 0.59
CA VAL A 331 -12.03 -12.36 1.95
C VAL A 331 -13.48 -12.86 1.96
N GLU A 332 -14.31 -12.39 1.03
CA GLU A 332 -15.70 -12.81 0.87
C GLU A 332 -15.86 -14.17 0.17
N THR A 333 -14.85 -14.62 -0.59
CA THR A 333 -14.93 -15.83 -1.42
C THR A 333 -13.96 -16.95 -1.01
N ASP A 334 -13.09 -16.70 -0.03
CA ASP A 334 -12.09 -17.65 0.47
C ASP A 334 -12.68 -18.79 1.34
N GLY A 335 -14.00 -18.78 1.58
CA GLY A 335 -14.68 -19.77 2.43
C GLY A 335 -14.52 -19.51 3.93
N GLY A 336 -14.12 -18.30 4.33
CA GLY A 336 -13.93 -17.90 5.73
C GLY A 336 -12.56 -18.29 6.30
N ASN A 337 -11.59 -18.65 5.46
CA ASN A 337 -10.27 -19.09 5.92
C ASN A 337 -9.55 -17.98 6.68
N LEU A 338 -9.42 -16.80 6.07
CA LEU A 338 -8.75 -15.66 6.68
C LEU A 338 -9.43 -15.21 7.98
N ILE A 339 -10.77 -15.14 7.99
CA ILE A 339 -11.55 -14.78 9.19
C ILE A 339 -11.28 -15.75 10.34
N SER A 340 -11.23 -17.05 10.05
CA SER A 340 -10.93 -18.10 11.04
C SER A 340 -9.50 -17.96 11.60
N LYS A 341 -8.52 -17.72 10.72
CA LYS A 341 -7.11 -17.54 11.10
C LYS A 341 -6.90 -16.28 11.93
N ALA A 342 -7.45 -15.15 11.51
CA ALA A 342 -7.38 -13.90 12.25
C ALA A 342 -8.03 -14.03 13.63
N THR A 343 -9.22 -14.66 13.71
CA THR A 343 -9.88 -14.93 15.00
C THR A 343 -8.99 -15.76 15.93
N SER A 344 -8.38 -16.82 15.41
CA SER A 344 -7.50 -17.71 16.18
C SER A 344 -6.23 -16.99 16.67
N TYR A 345 -5.61 -16.21 15.79
CA TYR A 345 -4.41 -15.41 16.08
C TYR A 345 -4.64 -14.41 17.23
N HIS A 346 -5.75 -13.68 17.19
CA HIS A 346 -6.06 -12.73 18.25
C HIS A 346 -6.51 -13.44 19.54
N ALA A 347 -7.20 -14.58 19.44
CA ALA A 347 -7.56 -15.38 20.60
C ALA A 347 -6.33 -15.94 21.34
N SER A 348 -5.21 -16.17 20.64
CA SER A 348 -3.94 -16.56 21.25
C SER A 348 -3.10 -15.39 21.78
N GLY A 349 -3.60 -14.15 21.70
CA GLY A 349 -2.89 -12.95 22.14
C GLY A 349 -1.93 -12.32 21.12
N GLY A 350 -1.93 -12.81 19.87
CA GLY A 350 -1.02 -12.36 18.82
C GLY A 350 0.44 -12.80 19.00
N VAL A 351 1.32 -12.36 18.09
CA VAL A 351 2.78 -12.57 18.18
C VAL A 351 3.47 -11.23 18.29
N ALA A 352 4.31 -11.09 19.32
CA ALA A 352 5.04 -9.87 19.61
C ALA A 352 6.05 -9.53 18.50
N LEU A 353 6.18 -8.23 18.22
CA LEU A 353 7.19 -7.69 17.29
C LEU A 353 8.62 -7.87 17.85
N LYS A 354 9.61 -7.79 16.97
CA LYS A 354 11.04 -8.00 17.27
C LYS A 354 11.90 -6.80 16.93
#